data_AF-A0AAV6PS79-F1
#
_entry.id   AF-A0AAV6PS79-F1
#
_cell.length_a   1.000
_cell.length_b   1.000
_cell.length_c   1.000
_cell.angle_alpha   90.00
_cell.angle_beta   90.00
_cell.angle_gamma   90.00
#
_symmetry.space_group_name_H-M   'P 1'
#
loop_
_entity.id
_entity.type
_entity.pdbx_description
1 polymer ?
#
loop_
_entity_poly.entity_id
_entity_poly.type
_entity_poly.pdbx_seq_one_letter_code
_entity_poly.pdbx_strand_id
1 'polypeptide(L)'
;MTDTKDPSQETMEGEAAEEEEEEEKSEVMQSAATLKAFLMKNSTKTNMNVYDHLTQLLMKVMDEQPNDAVDVIEDLSHDVKRSLYVDKQSTLQDVPQATAAEQLAEQQRLLFSHTGDTVEEEEEEETPLPNISEIGFFLEHAGVGLGREELQRIYLALKQLVESQELVRCRLWGKILGVESSYIVAEVESKELEEEEEEDGEREEEEGVAEPEEGERDQLPQSTYKPPPVVPKEIVGTGANKFLYYVCKEPGLPWVKLPSVTPAQITVARQIRKFFTGKMDAPIESYPPFPGNEANYLRAQIARIAAGTHVSPQGFFLIMEEEDDEEGEATQDSYDVNNDFEGIPPAEMAESLSTWVHHVQHVLPQGRCTWLNLALKAKEEADEDEEVEEPDEEPDEPEPEVGPPLLTPLSQDAG
;
A
#
# COMPACT_ATOMS: atom_id res chain seq x y z
N MET A 1 8.21 -72.99 73.67
CA MET A 1 7.92 -71.93 72.69
C MET A 1 9.19 -71.13 72.52
N THR A 2 9.95 -71.41 71.46
CA THR A 2 11.16 -70.69 71.08
C THR A 2 10.82 -69.93 69.81
N ASP A 3 10.66 -68.61 69.94
CA ASP A 3 10.47 -67.69 68.82
C ASP A 3 11.70 -67.69 67.94
N THR A 4 11.50 -68.03 66.67
CA THR A 4 12.53 -67.96 65.62
C THR A 4 12.25 -66.68 64.86
N LYS A 5 13.04 -65.63 65.12
CA LYS A 5 12.94 -64.34 64.42
C LYS A 5 13.50 -64.52 63.01
N ASP A 6 12.69 -64.22 62.00
CA ASP A 6 12.94 -64.48 60.58
C ASP A 6 13.98 -63.47 60.03
N PRO A 7 15.15 -63.92 59.51
CA PRO A 7 16.22 -63.03 59.06
C PRO A 7 15.89 -62.22 57.79
N SER A 8 14.77 -62.51 57.12
CA SER A 8 14.34 -61.82 55.90
C SER A 8 13.70 -60.44 56.15
N GLN A 9 13.23 -60.14 57.37
CA GLN A 9 12.66 -58.84 57.70
C GLN A 9 13.72 -57.77 57.99
N GLU A 10 14.87 -58.14 58.57
CA GLU A 10 15.98 -57.19 58.83
C GLU A 10 16.72 -56.77 57.55
N THR A 11 16.69 -57.57 56.47
CA THR A 11 17.27 -57.20 55.17
C THR A 11 16.35 -56.30 54.33
N MET A 12 15.02 -56.47 54.41
CA MET A 12 14.06 -55.59 53.71
C MET A 12 13.93 -54.21 54.36
N GLU A 13 14.05 -54.13 55.70
CA GLU A 13 14.11 -52.83 56.40
C GLU A 13 15.43 -52.07 56.11
N GLY A 14 16.53 -52.78 55.82
CA GLY A 14 17.80 -52.18 55.39
C GLY A 14 17.76 -51.65 53.96
N GLU A 15 17.17 -52.38 53.00
CA GLU A 15 16.99 -51.93 51.62
C GLU A 15 16.01 -50.74 51.51
N ALA A 16 14.92 -50.73 52.28
CA ALA A 16 13.98 -49.61 52.30
C ALA A 16 14.59 -48.33 52.91
N ALA A 17 15.45 -48.46 53.93
CA ALA A 17 16.17 -47.33 54.51
C ALA A 17 17.29 -46.79 53.58
N GLU A 18 17.91 -47.66 52.77
CA GLU A 18 18.86 -47.24 51.72
C GLU A 18 18.14 -46.55 50.55
N GLU A 19 16.95 -47.01 50.15
CA GLU A 19 16.12 -46.36 49.13
C GLU A 19 15.60 -44.97 49.57
N GLU A 20 15.14 -44.83 50.81
CA GLU A 20 14.75 -43.51 51.37
C GLU A 20 15.95 -42.54 51.45
N GLU A 21 17.15 -43.02 51.80
CA GLU A 21 18.37 -42.21 51.77
C GLU A 21 18.80 -41.80 50.35
N GLU A 22 18.58 -42.65 49.34
CA GLU A 22 18.86 -42.31 47.95
C GLU A 22 17.85 -41.32 47.36
N GLU A 23 16.57 -41.41 47.74
CA GLU A 23 15.55 -40.43 47.36
C GLU A 23 15.84 -39.05 47.98
N GLU A 24 16.19 -38.97 49.27
CA GLU A 24 16.59 -37.70 49.90
C GLU A 24 17.83 -37.10 49.22
N LYS A 25 18.84 -37.92 48.89
CA LYS A 25 20.04 -37.45 48.15
C LYS A 25 19.69 -36.95 46.75
N SER A 26 18.75 -37.61 46.06
CA SER A 26 18.25 -37.20 44.75
C SER A 26 17.50 -35.86 44.82
N GLU A 27 16.63 -35.66 45.81
CA GLU A 27 15.90 -34.40 46.01
C GLU A 27 16.86 -33.23 46.31
N VAL A 28 17.87 -33.46 47.16
CA VAL A 28 18.90 -32.45 47.46
C VAL A 28 19.71 -32.09 46.22
N MET A 29 20.03 -33.08 45.38
CA MET A 29 20.78 -32.87 44.14
C MET A 29 19.94 -32.08 43.09
N GLN A 30 18.65 -32.37 42.99
CA GLN A 30 17.72 -31.64 42.12
C GLN A 30 17.48 -30.20 42.60
N SER A 31 17.38 -30.00 43.91
CA SER A 31 17.30 -28.66 44.52
C SER A 31 18.56 -27.84 44.24
N ALA A 32 19.74 -28.44 44.40
CA ALA A 32 21.03 -27.81 44.07
C ALA A 32 21.15 -27.46 42.57
N ALA A 33 20.66 -28.35 41.68
CA ALA A 33 20.65 -28.09 40.24
C ALA A 33 19.73 -26.92 39.88
N THR A 34 18.57 -26.81 40.53
CA THR A 34 17.60 -25.73 40.32
C THR A 34 18.17 -24.39 40.81
N LEU A 35 18.85 -24.39 41.96
CA LEU A 35 19.54 -23.20 42.47
C LEU A 35 20.67 -22.76 41.53
N LYS A 36 21.46 -23.69 41.00
CA LYS A 36 22.52 -23.39 40.03
C LYS A 36 21.94 -22.78 38.75
N ALA A 37 20.85 -23.34 38.22
CA ALA A 37 20.18 -22.79 37.05
C ALA A 37 19.66 -21.36 37.29
N PHE A 38 19.15 -21.09 38.50
CA PHE A 38 18.74 -19.74 38.90
C PHE A 38 19.92 -18.76 38.95
N LEU A 39 21.04 -19.16 39.56
CA LEU A 39 22.25 -18.33 39.69
C LEU A 39 22.93 -18.03 38.34
N MET A 40 22.74 -18.89 37.34
CA MET A 40 23.24 -18.75 35.98
C MET A 40 22.38 -17.84 35.09
N LYS A 41 21.24 -17.34 35.56
CA LYS A 41 20.38 -16.43 34.80
C LYS A 41 21.05 -15.05 34.67
N ASN A 42 21.26 -14.59 33.43
CA ASN A 42 21.85 -13.28 33.18
C ASN A 42 20.91 -12.14 33.58
N SER A 43 21.50 -11.10 34.18
CA SER A 43 20.83 -9.83 34.45
C SER A 43 20.63 -9.03 33.16
N THR A 44 19.44 -8.47 32.96
CA THR A 44 19.11 -7.66 31.77
C THR A 44 19.89 -6.35 31.68
N LYS A 45 20.44 -5.84 32.80
CA LYS A 45 21.12 -4.53 32.86
C LYS A 45 22.64 -4.61 32.73
N THR A 46 23.23 -5.67 33.26
CA THR A 46 24.69 -5.84 33.34
C THR A 46 25.18 -7.05 32.54
N ASN A 47 24.26 -7.88 32.04
CA ASN A 47 24.55 -9.16 31.38
C ASN A 47 25.47 -10.10 32.19
N MET A 48 25.57 -9.86 33.50
CA MET A 48 26.29 -10.71 34.44
C MET A 48 25.31 -11.67 35.10
N ASN A 49 25.76 -12.89 35.36
CA ASN A 49 25.07 -13.85 36.20
C ASN A 49 25.65 -13.80 37.64
N VAL A 50 24.89 -14.33 38.59
CA VAL A 50 25.29 -14.31 40.01
C VAL A 50 26.35 -15.39 40.28
N TYR A 51 26.30 -16.49 39.55
CA TYR A 51 27.24 -17.60 39.65
C TYR A 51 28.68 -17.18 39.29
N ASP A 52 28.89 -16.52 38.14
CA ASP A 52 30.22 -16.07 37.71
C ASP A 52 30.73 -14.94 38.61
N HIS A 53 29.83 -14.06 39.09
CA HIS A 53 30.23 -13.01 40.03
C HIS A 53 30.74 -13.58 41.36
N LEU A 54 30.04 -14.55 41.94
CA LEU A 54 30.46 -15.21 43.18
C LEU A 54 31.73 -16.03 43.00
N THR A 55 31.89 -16.73 41.88
CA THR A 55 33.11 -17.50 41.62
C THR A 55 34.33 -16.60 41.44
N GLN A 56 34.18 -15.46 40.74
CA GLN A 56 35.25 -14.47 40.60
C GLN A 56 35.58 -13.77 41.91
N LEU A 57 34.57 -13.49 42.73
CA LEU A 57 34.76 -12.96 44.08
C LEU A 57 35.58 -13.93 44.94
N LEU A 58 35.22 -15.21 44.94
CA LEU A 58 35.93 -16.24 45.68
C LEU A 58 37.36 -16.43 45.17
N MET A 59 37.58 -16.40 43.86
CA MET A 59 38.92 -16.41 43.27
C MET A 59 39.75 -15.22 43.77
N LYS A 60 39.17 -14.00 43.77
CA LYS A 60 39.86 -12.79 44.25
C LYS A 60 40.20 -12.85 45.75
N VAL A 61 39.30 -13.38 46.57
CA VAL A 61 39.54 -13.60 48.01
C VAL A 61 40.66 -14.62 48.23
N MET A 62 40.71 -15.68 47.42
CA MET A 62 41.77 -16.70 47.49
C MET A 62 43.15 -16.13 47.10
N ASP A 63 43.20 -15.24 46.12
CA ASP A 63 44.45 -14.64 45.62
C ASP A 63 45.01 -13.57 46.57
N GLU A 64 44.15 -12.73 47.15
CA GLU A 64 44.60 -11.59 47.98
C GLU A 64 44.79 -11.92 49.47
N GLN A 65 44.23 -13.04 49.96
CA GLN A 65 44.30 -13.52 51.34
C GLN A 65 44.25 -12.41 52.42
N PRO A 66 43.17 -11.61 52.49
CA PRO A 66 43.03 -10.56 53.50
C PRO A 66 42.90 -11.15 54.91
N ASN A 67 43.52 -10.48 55.90
CA ASN A 67 43.46 -10.90 57.30
C ASN A 67 42.04 -10.88 57.88
N ASP A 68 41.19 -9.97 57.41
CA ASP A 68 39.78 -9.89 57.76
C ASP A 68 38.91 -9.99 56.51
N ALA A 69 38.76 -11.21 56.00
CA ALA A 69 38.09 -11.47 54.74
C ALA A 69 36.59 -11.16 54.76
N VAL A 70 35.95 -11.18 55.93
CA VAL A 70 34.50 -10.93 56.06
C VAL A 70 34.20 -9.44 55.89
N ASP A 71 35.01 -8.57 56.47
CA ASP A 71 34.81 -7.13 56.40
C ASP A 71 35.18 -6.55 55.02
N VAL A 72 36.12 -7.18 54.31
CA VAL A 72 36.64 -6.70 53.01
C VAL A 72 35.88 -7.28 51.81
N ILE A 73 34.99 -8.25 52.01
CA ILE A 73 34.30 -8.95 50.91
C ILE A 73 33.38 -8.03 50.09
N GLU A 74 32.80 -6.99 50.70
CA GLU A 74 31.95 -6.01 50.01
C GLU A 74 32.79 -5.16 49.04
N ASP A 75 33.95 -4.69 49.49
CA ASP A 75 34.89 -3.93 48.67
C ASP A 75 35.42 -4.78 47.51
N LEU A 76 35.75 -6.05 47.76
CA LEU A 76 36.18 -6.99 46.72
C LEU A 76 35.08 -7.24 45.67
N SER A 77 33.83 -7.35 46.12
CA SER A 77 32.66 -7.50 45.22
C SER A 77 32.45 -6.26 44.37
N HIS A 78 32.64 -5.07 44.95
CA HIS A 78 32.57 -3.82 44.22
C HIS A 78 33.69 -3.73 43.17
N ASP A 79 34.91 -4.12 43.51
CA ASP A 79 36.03 -4.12 42.57
C ASP A 79 35.86 -5.10 41.41
N VAL A 80 35.34 -6.31 41.65
CA VAL A 80 35.04 -7.28 40.59
C VAL A 80 33.98 -6.73 39.63
N LYS A 81 32.96 -6.03 40.16
CA LYS A 81 31.98 -5.34 39.30
C LYS A 81 32.61 -4.19 38.50
N ARG A 82 33.59 -3.51 39.09
CA ARG A 82 34.28 -2.38 38.45
C ARG A 82 35.25 -2.84 37.36
N SER A 83 35.94 -3.96 37.54
CA SER A 83 36.87 -4.50 36.53
C SER A 83 36.15 -5.03 35.29
N LEU A 84 34.93 -5.54 35.46
CA LEU A 84 34.07 -6.02 34.37
C LEU A 84 33.19 -4.93 33.78
N TYR A 85 33.24 -3.71 34.33
CA TYR A 85 32.48 -2.59 33.82
C TYR A 85 32.97 -2.24 32.41
N VAL A 86 32.16 -2.56 31.41
CA VAL A 86 32.34 -2.04 30.06
C VAL A 86 32.05 -0.55 30.12
N ASP A 87 33.05 0.27 29.83
CA ASP A 87 32.91 1.72 29.83
C ASP A 87 31.89 2.14 28.77
N LYS A 88 30.67 2.46 29.22
CA LYS A 88 29.61 3.01 28.37
C LYS A 88 29.93 4.43 27.87
N GLN A 89 31.07 5.00 28.25
CA GLN A 89 31.58 6.29 27.75
C GLN A 89 32.54 6.13 26.56
N SER A 90 32.61 4.95 25.93
CA SER A 90 33.26 4.83 24.63
C SER A 90 32.66 5.86 23.66
N THR A 91 33.48 6.80 23.19
CA THR A 91 33.12 7.77 22.14
C THR A 91 33.22 7.17 20.74
N LEU A 92 33.68 5.92 20.63
CA LEU A 92 33.64 5.19 19.38
C LEU A 92 32.18 4.93 19.04
N GLN A 93 31.74 5.45 17.90
CA GLN A 93 30.42 5.15 17.37
C GLN A 93 30.31 3.64 17.18
N ASP A 94 29.38 3.01 17.88
CA ASP A 94 28.86 1.72 17.46
C ASP A 94 28.44 1.90 15.98
N VAL A 95 28.96 1.05 15.09
CA VAL A 95 28.51 1.04 13.69
C VAL A 95 27.01 0.79 13.74
N PRO A 96 26.15 1.76 13.39
CA PRO A 96 24.73 1.52 13.40
C PRO A 96 24.48 0.36 12.43
N GLN A 97 23.72 -0.65 12.85
CA GLN A 97 23.11 -1.52 11.85
C GLN A 97 22.34 -0.61 10.89
N ALA A 98 22.61 -0.75 9.59
CA ALA A 98 22.04 0.10 8.55
C ALA A 98 20.55 0.27 8.82
N THR A 99 20.17 1.47 9.26
CA THR A 99 18.78 1.73 9.66
C THR A 99 17.95 1.78 8.38
N ALA A 100 16.65 1.45 8.43
CA ALA A 100 15.78 1.53 7.25
C ALA A 100 15.84 2.92 6.56
N ALA A 101 16.02 3.99 7.35
CA ALA A 101 16.20 5.35 6.85
C ALA A 101 17.54 5.54 6.08
N GLU A 102 18.60 4.85 6.47
CA GLU A 102 19.90 4.92 5.81
C GLU A 102 19.87 4.17 4.47
N GLN A 103 19.23 3.00 4.44
CA GLN A 103 18.99 2.26 3.18
C GLN A 103 18.15 3.09 2.20
N LEU A 104 17.10 3.76 2.69
CA LEU A 104 16.30 4.67 1.87
C LEU A 104 17.13 5.86 1.38
N ALA A 105 17.99 6.43 2.24
CA ALA A 105 18.86 7.54 1.86
C ALA A 105 19.89 7.12 0.80
N GLU A 106 20.44 5.90 0.87
CA GLU A 106 21.33 5.35 -0.16
C GLU A 106 20.62 5.21 -1.50
N GLN A 107 19.37 4.74 -1.51
CA GLN A 107 18.54 4.66 -2.71
C GLN A 107 18.22 6.05 -3.27
N GLN A 108 17.81 6.99 -2.41
CA GLN A 108 17.53 8.37 -2.81
C GLN A 108 18.77 9.08 -3.33
N ARG A 109 19.96 8.77 -2.81
CA ARG A 109 21.22 9.35 -3.30
C ARG A 109 21.43 9.07 -4.79
N LEU A 110 20.98 7.92 -5.28
CA LEU A 110 21.07 7.57 -6.71
C LEU A 110 20.29 8.54 -7.59
N LEU A 111 19.18 9.10 -7.09
CA LEU A 111 18.39 10.10 -7.81
C LEU A 111 19.14 11.42 -8.03
N PHE A 112 20.09 11.75 -7.15
CA PHE A 112 20.88 12.98 -7.22
C PHE A 112 22.23 12.79 -7.90
N SER A 113 22.71 11.55 -8.02
CA SER A 113 23.93 11.27 -8.78
C SER A 113 23.58 11.27 -10.26
N HIS A 114 23.94 12.36 -10.93
CA HIS A 114 23.97 12.39 -12.39
C HIS A 114 24.90 11.25 -12.85
N THR A 115 24.37 10.28 -13.59
CA THR A 115 25.19 9.25 -14.24
C THR A 115 26.18 9.98 -15.14
N GLY A 116 27.46 9.92 -14.76
CA GLY A 116 28.47 10.84 -15.27
C GLY A 116 28.69 10.83 -16.79
N ASP A 117 29.20 11.96 -17.27
CA ASP A 117 29.91 12.16 -18.54
C ASP A 117 29.16 12.04 -19.87
N THR A 118 27.89 12.45 -19.92
CA THR A 118 27.34 13.02 -21.16
C THR A 118 27.11 14.51 -20.96
N VAL A 119 28.18 15.30 -21.18
CA VAL A 119 28.04 16.66 -21.72
C VAL A 119 27.66 16.51 -23.20
N GLU A 120 26.56 15.82 -23.46
CA GLU A 120 25.73 16.22 -24.56
C GLU A 120 24.90 17.33 -23.94
N GLU A 121 25.00 18.53 -24.50
CA GLU A 121 23.95 19.51 -24.28
C GLU A 121 22.67 18.73 -24.60
N GLU A 122 21.93 18.28 -23.58
CA GLU A 122 20.54 17.89 -23.75
C GLU A 122 19.97 19.13 -24.43
N GLU A 123 19.82 19.07 -25.77
CA GLU A 123 18.92 19.96 -26.48
C GLU A 123 17.66 19.98 -25.60
N GLU A 124 17.07 21.15 -25.38
CA GLU A 124 15.83 21.29 -24.60
C GLU A 124 14.73 20.46 -25.27
N GLU A 125 14.79 19.13 -25.15
CA GLU A 125 13.73 18.21 -25.44
C GLU A 125 12.65 18.62 -24.46
N GLU A 126 11.49 19.00 -25.00
CA GLU A 126 10.33 19.34 -24.20
C GLU A 126 10.04 18.17 -23.26
N THR A 127 10.50 18.28 -22.02
CA THR A 127 10.31 17.22 -21.05
C THR A 127 8.80 17.08 -20.85
N PRO A 128 8.24 15.87 -20.88
CA PRO A 128 6.80 15.65 -20.74
C PRO A 128 6.28 15.94 -19.31
N LEU A 129 7.15 16.44 -18.43
CA LEU A 129 6.88 16.82 -17.06
C LEU A 129 6.58 18.32 -16.97
N PRO A 130 5.50 18.72 -16.26
CA PRO A 130 5.27 20.11 -15.94
C PRO A 130 6.35 20.63 -14.99
N ASN A 131 6.51 21.96 -14.92
CA ASN A 131 7.44 22.59 -13.99
C ASN A 131 6.95 22.44 -12.53
N ILE A 132 7.32 21.32 -11.90
CA ILE A 132 6.90 20.97 -10.54
C ILE A 132 7.42 22.00 -9.51
N SER A 133 8.57 22.62 -9.77
CA SER A 133 9.14 23.65 -8.88
C SER A 133 8.26 24.89 -8.81
N GLU A 134 7.71 25.32 -9.94
CA GLU A 134 6.79 26.44 -10.03
C GLU A 134 5.43 26.10 -9.40
N ILE A 135 4.90 24.90 -9.66
CA ILE A 135 3.68 24.42 -9.01
C ILE A 135 3.87 24.40 -7.48
N GLY A 136 5.00 23.88 -7.00
CA GLY A 136 5.35 23.86 -5.58
C GLY A 136 5.41 25.25 -4.97
N PHE A 137 5.97 26.22 -5.69
CA PHE A 137 5.98 27.63 -5.27
C PHE A 137 4.57 28.16 -5.07
N PHE A 138 3.66 27.96 -6.03
CA PHE A 138 2.27 28.45 -5.90
C PHE A 138 1.49 27.75 -4.78
N LEU A 139 1.67 26.43 -4.63
CA LEU A 139 1.03 25.67 -3.54
C LEU A 139 1.51 26.16 -2.16
N GLU A 140 2.81 26.41 -1.99
CA GLU A 140 3.36 26.92 -0.74
C GLU A 140 2.83 28.32 -0.41
N HIS A 141 2.63 29.19 -1.41
CA HIS A 141 1.99 30.51 -1.19
C HIS A 141 0.53 30.38 -0.75
N ALA A 142 -0.16 29.34 -1.19
CA ALA A 142 -1.50 29.00 -0.73
C ALA A 142 -1.50 28.28 0.64
N GLY A 143 -0.34 27.95 1.20
CA GLY A 143 -0.19 27.25 2.47
C GLY A 143 -0.58 25.77 2.42
N VAL A 144 -0.60 25.18 1.22
CA VAL A 144 -0.93 23.77 0.98
C VAL A 144 0.20 23.08 0.22
N GLY A 145 0.23 21.74 0.21
CA GLY A 145 1.17 20.96 -0.58
C GLY A 145 2.24 20.24 0.22
N LEU A 146 3.25 19.76 -0.50
CA LEU A 146 4.36 18.97 0.01
C LEU A 146 5.56 19.87 0.31
N GLY A 147 6.45 19.46 1.21
CA GLY A 147 7.65 20.23 1.51
C GLY A 147 8.58 20.35 0.31
N ARG A 148 9.31 21.46 0.18
CA ARG A 148 10.22 21.72 -0.97
C ARG A 148 11.19 20.58 -1.24
N GLU A 149 11.78 20.03 -0.18
CA GLU A 149 12.74 18.93 -0.32
C GLU A 149 12.08 17.62 -0.78
N GLU A 150 10.86 17.34 -0.31
CA GLU A 150 10.10 16.17 -0.73
C GLU A 150 9.69 16.29 -2.19
N LEU A 151 9.21 17.46 -2.59
CA LEU A 151 8.83 17.75 -3.96
C LEU A 151 10.00 17.59 -4.94
N GLN A 152 11.20 18.05 -4.55
CA GLN A 152 12.41 17.87 -5.36
C GLN A 152 12.78 16.39 -5.52
N ARG A 153 12.66 15.58 -4.45
CA ARG A 153 12.89 14.13 -4.53
C ARG A 153 11.87 13.44 -5.43
N ILE A 154 10.60 13.85 -5.34
CA ILE A 154 9.52 13.35 -6.20
C ILE A 154 9.78 13.72 -7.66
N TYR A 155 10.18 14.96 -7.94
CA TYR A 155 10.53 15.40 -9.29
C TYR A 155 11.63 14.54 -9.91
N LEU A 156 12.71 14.25 -9.18
CA LEU A 156 13.78 13.38 -9.66
C LEU A 156 13.29 11.94 -9.88
N ALA A 157 12.44 11.42 -9.00
CA ALA A 157 11.83 10.10 -9.16
C ALA A 157 10.88 10.02 -10.38
N LEU A 158 10.19 11.12 -10.71
CA LEU A 158 9.37 11.23 -11.92
C LEU A 158 10.22 11.34 -13.18
N LYS A 159 11.36 12.06 -13.14
CA LYS A 159 12.32 12.09 -14.27
C LYS A 159 12.79 10.68 -14.60
N GLN A 160 13.16 9.90 -13.58
CA GLN A 160 13.54 8.50 -13.75
C GLN A 160 12.41 7.64 -14.34
N LEU A 161 11.15 7.88 -13.95
CA LEU A 161 9.99 7.16 -14.51
C LEU A 161 9.83 7.45 -16.01
N VAL A 162 9.90 8.73 -16.40
CA VAL A 162 9.79 9.16 -17.80
C VAL A 162 10.91 8.57 -18.64
N GLU A 163 12.15 8.58 -18.14
CA GLU A 163 13.30 7.96 -18.82
C GLU A 163 13.15 6.43 -18.96
N SER A 164 12.47 5.77 -18.01
CA SER A 164 12.32 4.31 -18.01
C SER A 164 11.19 3.81 -18.92
N GLN A 165 10.17 4.64 -19.20
CA GLN A 165 8.94 4.22 -19.89
C GLN A 165 8.57 5.07 -21.11
N GLU A 166 9.42 6.02 -21.54
CA GLU A 166 9.23 6.84 -22.75
C GLU A 166 7.80 7.44 -22.86
N LEU A 167 7.37 8.12 -21.79
CA LEU A 167 6.00 8.61 -21.63
C LEU A 167 5.73 9.90 -22.41
N VAL A 168 4.53 10.07 -22.95
CA VAL A 168 4.11 11.27 -23.70
C VAL A 168 3.79 12.43 -22.76
N ARG A 169 3.09 12.14 -21.66
CA ARG A 169 2.74 13.13 -20.64
C ARG A 169 2.80 12.50 -19.26
N CYS A 170 3.44 13.19 -18.31
CA CYS A 170 3.51 12.71 -16.93
C CYS A 170 3.23 13.87 -15.95
N ARG A 171 2.30 13.65 -15.02
CA ARG A 171 1.88 14.64 -14.02
C ARG A 171 1.89 14.03 -12.64
N LEU A 172 2.37 14.79 -11.65
CA LEU A 172 2.17 14.43 -10.24
C LEU A 172 0.69 14.59 -9.89
N TRP A 173 -0.01 13.47 -9.66
CA TRP A 173 -1.40 13.49 -9.19
C TRP A 173 -1.47 13.90 -7.73
N GLY A 174 -0.61 13.32 -6.89
CA GLY A 174 -0.54 13.68 -5.47
C GLY A 174 0.03 12.58 -4.58
N LYS A 175 -0.25 12.69 -3.27
CA LYS A 175 0.18 11.75 -2.23
C LYS A 175 -1.00 11.29 -1.38
N ILE A 176 -1.16 9.98 -1.23
CA ILE A 176 -2.17 9.35 -0.36
C ILE A 176 -1.46 8.77 0.86
N LEU A 177 -1.95 9.13 2.05
CA LEU A 177 -1.37 8.68 3.30
C LEU A 177 -1.96 7.31 3.69
N GLY A 178 -1.09 6.38 4.06
CA GLY A 178 -1.45 5.09 4.63
C GLY A 178 -0.96 4.94 6.07
N VAL A 179 -1.37 3.85 6.71
CA VAL A 179 -1.04 3.53 8.12
C VAL A 179 0.43 3.11 8.27
N GLU A 180 0.92 2.25 7.38
CA GLU A 180 2.31 1.77 7.41
C GLU A 180 3.21 2.53 6.42
N SER A 181 2.72 2.78 5.20
CA SER A 181 3.43 3.57 4.19
C SER A 181 2.47 4.45 3.38
N SER A 182 3.01 5.53 2.83
CA SER A 182 2.26 6.41 1.92
C SER A 182 2.41 5.98 0.47
N TYR A 183 1.59 6.55 -0.41
CA TYR A 183 1.61 6.35 -1.85
C TYR A 183 1.76 7.69 -2.56
N ILE A 184 2.78 7.82 -3.39
CA ILE A 184 2.96 8.91 -4.34
C ILE A 184 2.43 8.43 -5.67
N VAL A 185 1.53 9.20 -6.28
CA VAL A 185 0.81 8.81 -7.50
C VAL A 185 1.22 9.72 -8.65
N ALA A 186 1.64 9.12 -9.75
CA ALA A 186 1.88 9.76 -11.03
C ALA A 186 0.75 9.40 -12.01
N GLU A 187 0.19 10.41 -12.65
CA GLU A 187 -0.77 10.30 -13.75
C GLU A 187 -0.01 10.37 -15.07
N VAL A 188 -0.24 9.41 -15.95
CA VAL A 188 0.56 9.19 -17.14
C VAL A 188 -0.34 8.93 -18.35
N GLU A 189 0.05 9.52 -19.48
CA GLU A 189 -0.49 9.25 -20.80
C GLU A 189 0.64 8.62 -21.63
N SER A 190 0.45 7.37 -22.04
CA SER A 190 1.39 6.61 -22.86
C SER A 190 0.82 6.39 -24.26
N LYS A 191 1.69 6.24 -25.26
CA LYS A 191 1.27 5.94 -26.64
C LYS A 191 0.89 4.47 -26.83
N GLU A 192 1.38 3.58 -25.98
CA GLU A 192 1.16 2.12 -26.01
C GLU A 192 -0.17 1.67 -25.40
N LEU A 193 -1.15 2.59 -25.21
CA LEU A 193 -2.46 2.23 -24.64
C LEU A 193 -3.23 1.23 -25.50
N GLU A 194 -2.90 1.12 -26.80
CA GLU A 194 -3.56 0.25 -27.78
C GLU A 194 -3.07 -1.22 -27.73
N GLU A 195 -1.84 -1.52 -27.24
CA GLU A 195 -1.26 -2.88 -27.35
C GLU A 195 -1.56 -3.78 -26.13
N GLU A 196 -1.78 -3.22 -24.95
CA GLU A 196 -2.20 -4.00 -23.76
C GLU A 196 -3.68 -4.44 -23.81
N GLU A 197 -4.46 -3.90 -24.76
CA GLU A 197 -5.87 -4.23 -24.95
C GLU A 197 -6.08 -5.68 -25.40
N GLU A 198 -5.15 -6.24 -26.18
CA GLU A 198 -5.25 -7.61 -26.68
C GLU A 198 -5.02 -8.65 -25.56
N GLU A 199 -4.08 -8.41 -24.64
CA GLU A 199 -3.75 -9.40 -23.59
C GLU A 199 -4.76 -9.46 -22.42
N ASP A 200 -5.37 -8.33 -22.04
CA ASP A 200 -6.36 -8.29 -20.95
C ASP A 200 -7.75 -8.74 -21.43
N GLY A 201 -8.13 -8.45 -22.69
CA GLY A 201 -9.37 -8.92 -23.30
C GLY A 201 -9.40 -10.45 -23.48
N GLU A 202 -8.30 -11.03 -23.97
CA GLU A 202 -8.19 -12.49 -24.15
C GLU A 202 -8.20 -13.26 -22.82
N ARG A 203 -7.64 -12.69 -21.73
CA ARG A 203 -7.68 -13.31 -20.40
C ARG A 203 -9.06 -13.29 -19.74
N GLU A 204 -9.82 -12.23 -19.91
CA GLU A 204 -11.18 -12.13 -19.35
C GLU A 204 -12.17 -13.04 -20.11
N GLU A 205 -11.99 -13.23 -21.43
CA GLU A 205 -12.78 -14.19 -22.22
C GLU A 205 -12.46 -15.65 -21.86
N GLU A 206 -11.19 -16.00 -21.59
CA GLU A 206 -10.81 -17.37 -21.19
C GLU A 206 -11.31 -17.77 -19.79
N GLU A 207 -11.44 -16.83 -18.83
CA GLU A 207 -12.01 -17.15 -17.50
C GLU A 207 -13.55 -17.30 -17.51
N GLY A 208 -14.22 -16.89 -18.60
CA GLY A 208 -15.68 -16.92 -18.74
C GLY A 208 -16.28 -18.25 -19.23
N VAL A 209 -15.48 -19.16 -19.81
CA VAL A 209 -15.98 -20.40 -20.44
C VAL A 209 -15.49 -21.65 -19.70
N ALA A 210 -15.96 -21.85 -18.48
CA ALA A 210 -15.89 -23.16 -17.83
C ALA A 210 -17.10 -24.00 -18.26
N GLU A 211 -16.97 -24.77 -19.35
CA GLU A 211 -17.95 -25.80 -19.71
C GLU A 211 -18.04 -26.84 -18.56
N PRO A 212 -19.23 -27.09 -17.98
CA PRO A 212 -19.38 -28.17 -17.02
C PRO A 212 -19.46 -29.50 -17.77
N GLU A 213 -18.49 -30.39 -17.58
CA GLU A 213 -18.58 -31.79 -18.02
C GLU A 213 -19.84 -32.46 -17.42
N GLU A 214 -20.77 -32.86 -18.29
CA GLU A 214 -21.98 -33.58 -17.90
C GLU A 214 -21.66 -35.02 -17.46
N GLY A 215 -21.57 -35.21 -16.15
CA GLY A 215 -21.66 -36.52 -15.50
C GLY A 215 -23.05 -36.72 -14.90
N GLU A 216 -23.86 -37.62 -15.49
CA GLU A 216 -25.19 -38.03 -15.02
C GLU A 216 -25.21 -38.42 -13.52
N ARG A 217 -25.62 -37.50 -12.64
CA ARG A 217 -26.14 -37.81 -11.29
C ARG A 217 -27.23 -36.83 -10.90
N ASP A 218 -28.35 -37.36 -10.41
CA ASP A 218 -29.59 -36.70 -9.96
C ASP A 218 -29.41 -35.22 -9.53
N GLN A 219 -29.80 -34.29 -10.40
CA GLN A 219 -29.64 -32.85 -10.16
C GLN A 219 -30.79 -32.31 -9.28
N LEU A 220 -30.44 -31.65 -8.18
CA LEU A 220 -31.34 -30.75 -7.46
C LEU A 220 -31.85 -29.66 -8.41
N PRO A 221 -33.06 -29.08 -8.21
CA PRO A 221 -33.55 -28.00 -9.07
C PRO A 221 -32.51 -26.88 -9.10
N GLN A 222 -31.95 -26.62 -10.29
CA GLN A 222 -30.98 -25.56 -10.48
C GLN A 222 -31.68 -24.21 -10.27
N SER A 223 -31.05 -23.31 -9.51
CA SER A 223 -31.56 -21.98 -9.23
C SER A 223 -31.74 -21.21 -10.54
N THR A 224 -32.94 -20.69 -10.80
CA THR A 224 -33.24 -19.81 -11.95
C THR A 224 -32.70 -18.38 -11.74
N TYR A 225 -31.95 -18.13 -10.66
CA TYR A 225 -31.34 -16.84 -10.40
C TYR A 225 -30.18 -16.59 -11.36
N LYS A 226 -30.38 -15.67 -12.32
CA LYS A 226 -29.30 -15.05 -13.07
C LYS A 226 -28.78 -13.86 -12.26
N PRO A 227 -27.47 -13.76 -11.96
CA PRO A 227 -26.93 -12.55 -11.36
C PRO A 227 -27.24 -11.35 -12.26
N PRO A 228 -27.52 -10.16 -11.69
CA PRO A 228 -27.77 -8.97 -12.49
C PRO A 228 -26.58 -8.70 -13.42
N PRO A 229 -26.83 -8.22 -14.66
CA PRO A 229 -25.78 -7.96 -15.63
C PRO A 229 -24.76 -6.97 -15.05
N VAL A 230 -23.48 -7.33 -15.12
CA VAL A 230 -22.39 -6.50 -14.61
C VAL A 230 -22.14 -5.40 -15.64
N VAL A 231 -22.03 -4.15 -15.18
CA VAL A 231 -21.67 -3.03 -16.06
C VAL A 231 -20.25 -3.28 -16.61
N PRO A 232 -20.06 -3.33 -17.94
CA PRO A 232 -18.75 -3.55 -18.54
C PRO A 232 -17.73 -2.47 -18.15
N LYS A 233 -16.46 -2.87 -18.11
CA LYS A 233 -15.32 -1.96 -17.92
C LYS A 233 -15.18 -1.00 -19.10
N GLU A 234 -14.77 0.23 -18.84
CA GLU A 234 -14.42 1.19 -19.90
C GLU A 234 -13.07 0.84 -20.52
N ILE A 235 -12.98 0.99 -21.84
CA ILE A 235 -11.78 0.73 -22.62
C ILE A 235 -10.65 1.65 -22.13
N VAL A 236 -9.42 1.15 -22.14
CA VAL A 236 -8.25 1.93 -21.74
C VAL A 236 -8.13 3.14 -22.67
N GLY A 237 -7.81 4.32 -22.13
CA GLY A 237 -7.81 5.57 -22.91
C GLY A 237 -9.16 6.31 -22.98
N THR A 238 -10.26 5.71 -22.51
CA THR A 238 -11.58 6.36 -22.47
C THR A 238 -12.11 6.57 -21.04
N GLY A 239 -12.90 7.63 -20.84
CA GLY A 239 -13.61 7.91 -19.59
C GLY A 239 -12.74 7.86 -18.33
N ALA A 240 -13.12 7.00 -17.37
CA ALA A 240 -12.42 6.80 -16.10
C ALA A 240 -11.06 6.08 -16.26
N ASN A 241 -10.80 5.45 -17.41
CA ASN A 241 -9.56 4.77 -17.76
C ASN A 241 -8.71 5.54 -18.78
N LYS A 242 -9.00 6.84 -19.00
CA LYS A 242 -8.23 7.72 -19.90
C LYS A 242 -6.74 7.80 -19.58
N PHE A 243 -6.38 7.85 -18.30
CA PHE A 243 -5.00 7.93 -17.84
C PHE A 243 -4.57 6.67 -17.09
N LEU A 244 -3.29 6.32 -17.24
CA LEU A 244 -2.62 5.31 -16.43
C LEU A 244 -2.09 5.95 -15.15
N TYR A 245 -2.06 5.16 -14.08
CA TYR A 245 -1.57 5.62 -12.80
C TYR A 245 -0.43 4.74 -12.31
N TYR A 246 0.70 5.37 -12.04
CA TYR A 246 1.87 4.73 -11.42
C TYR A 246 1.98 5.16 -9.98
N VAL A 247 2.32 4.22 -9.11
CA VAL A 247 2.43 4.47 -7.68
C VAL A 247 3.79 4.06 -7.15
N CYS A 248 4.35 4.93 -6.34
CA CYS A 248 5.61 4.71 -5.62
C CYS A 248 5.37 4.91 -4.12
N LYS A 249 6.05 4.14 -3.26
CA LYS A 249 5.90 4.30 -1.80
C LYS A 249 6.71 5.48 -1.24
N GLU A 250 7.95 5.57 -1.69
CA GLU A 250 8.91 6.61 -1.30
C GLU A 250 9.76 6.95 -2.52
N PRO A 251 10.17 8.22 -2.69
CA PRO A 251 10.99 8.62 -3.84
C PRO A 251 12.27 7.76 -3.91
N GLY A 252 12.54 7.16 -5.07
CA GLY A 252 13.69 6.29 -5.32
C GLY A 252 13.38 4.79 -5.29
N LEU A 253 12.18 4.41 -4.85
CA LEU A 253 11.66 3.05 -5.02
C LEU A 253 11.06 2.87 -6.43
N PRO A 254 10.97 1.62 -6.94
CA PRO A 254 10.37 1.37 -8.24
C PRO A 254 8.90 1.78 -8.28
N TRP A 255 8.48 2.29 -9.43
CA TRP A 255 7.09 2.63 -9.72
C TRP A 255 6.32 1.36 -10.10
N VAL A 256 5.11 1.23 -9.56
CA VAL A 256 4.20 0.10 -9.83
C VAL A 256 2.97 0.63 -10.55
N LYS A 257 2.64 0.04 -11.70
CA LYS A 257 1.43 0.37 -12.46
C LYS A 257 0.18 -0.09 -11.69
N LEU A 258 -0.83 0.76 -11.59
CA LEU A 258 -2.14 0.37 -11.09
C LEU A 258 -2.99 -0.27 -12.20
N PRO A 259 -3.83 -1.25 -11.85
CA PRO A 259 -4.78 -1.81 -12.79
C PRO A 259 -5.82 -0.76 -13.22
N SER A 260 -6.47 -0.96 -14.38
CA SER A 260 -7.61 -0.13 -14.78
C SER A 260 -8.83 -0.39 -13.89
N VAL A 261 -9.70 0.61 -13.77
CA VAL A 261 -10.83 0.59 -12.82
C VAL A 261 -12.08 0.01 -13.47
N THR A 262 -12.86 -0.74 -12.68
CA THR A 262 -14.18 -1.21 -13.10
C THR A 262 -15.31 -0.39 -12.46
N PRO A 263 -16.49 -0.26 -13.10
CA PRO A 263 -17.62 0.48 -12.53
C PRO A 263 -18.12 -0.11 -11.20
N ALA A 264 -18.04 -1.44 -11.07
CA ALA A 264 -18.37 -2.15 -9.83
C ALA A 264 -17.46 -1.71 -8.67
N GLN A 265 -16.15 -1.57 -8.92
CA GLN A 265 -15.20 -1.07 -7.91
C GLN A 265 -15.56 0.36 -7.48
N ILE A 266 -15.86 1.26 -8.42
CA ILE A 266 -16.23 2.66 -8.10
C ILE A 266 -17.52 2.70 -7.28
N THR A 267 -18.52 1.92 -7.67
CA THR A 267 -19.84 1.88 -7.01
C THR A 267 -19.74 1.38 -5.57
N VAL A 268 -18.97 0.30 -5.33
CA VAL A 268 -18.75 -0.19 -3.96
C VAL A 268 -17.84 0.77 -3.18
N ALA A 269 -16.82 1.34 -3.83
CA ALA A 269 -15.91 2.31 -3.21
C ALA A 269 -16.61 3.57 -2.68
N ARG A 270 -17.75 3.97 -3.25
CA ARG A 270 -18.61 5.06 -2.74
C ARG A 270 -19.30 4.73 -1.42
N GLN A 271 -19.54 3.44 -1.16
CA GLN A 271 -20.30 2.96 0.00
C GLN A 271 -19.41 2.61 1.20
N ILE A 272 -18.11 2.44 0.97
CA ILE A 272 -17.15 2.04 1.99
C ILE A 272 -16.20 3.18 2.37
N ARG A 273 -15.73 3.15 3.62
CA ARG A 273 -14.70 4.08 4.13
C ARG A 273 -13.62 3.28 4.85
N LYS A 274 -12.43 3.25 4.25
CA LYS A 274 -11.26 2.51 4.77
C LYS A 274 -10.01 3.38 4.75
N PHE A 275 -9.14 3.16 5.71
CA PHE A 275 -7.78 3.71 5.71
C PHE A 275 -6.89 2.80 4.87
N PHE A 276 -5.98 3.38 4.09
CA PHE A 276 -4.97 2.65 3.35
C PHE A 276 -3.93 2.09 4.30
N THR A 277 -3.48 0.86 4.06
CA THR A 277 -2.43 0.24 4.86
C THR A 277 -1.04 0.62 4.36
N GLY A 278 -0.86 0.83 3.05
CA GLY A 278 0.47 0.99 2.43
C GLY A 278 0.99 -0.29 1.76
N LYS A 279 0.17 -1.36 1.73
CA LYS A 279 0.44 -2.61 1.02
C LYS A 279 -0.57 -2.79 -0.11
N MET A 280 -0.08 -2.81 -1.35
CA MET A 280 -0.93 -2.90 -2.55
C MET A 280 -1.77 -4.19 -2.60
N ASP A 281 -1.22 -5.30 -2.11
CA ASP A 281 -1.88 -6.61 -2.12
C ASP A 281 -2.79 -6.86 -0.90
N ALA A 282 -2.96 -5.87 -0.02
CA ALA A 282 -3.79 -6.04 1.17
C ALA A 282 -5.27 -6.22 0.78
N PRO A 283 -5.99 -7.20 1.35
CA PRO A 283 -7.41 -7.39 1.08
C PRO A 283 -8.26 -6.29 1.73
N ILE A 284 -9.31 -5.84 1.02
CA ILE A 284 -10.25 -4.84 1.54
C ILE A 284 -11.45 -5.51 2.19
N GLU A 285 -11.32 -5.77 3.50
CA GLU A 285 -12.41 -6.36 4.30
C GLU A 285 -13.51 -5.33 4.56
N SER A 286 -14.60 -5.37 3.79
CA SER A 286 -15.70 -4.41 3.92
C SER A 286 -17.07 -5.06 3.66
N TYR A 287 -18.13 -4.36 4.08
CA TYR A 287 -19.51 -4.69 3.74
C TYR A 287 -20.19 -3.42 3.22
N PRO A 288 -20.63 -3.38 1.94
CA PRO A 288 -20.58 -4.45 0.92
C PRO A 288 -19.14 -4.91 0.56
N PRO A 289 -18.96 -6.17 0.10
CA PRO A 289 -17.65 -6.70 -0.25
C PRO A 289 -17.06 -5.95 -1.46
N PHE A 290 -15.80 -5.53 -1.34
CA PHE A 290 -15.10 -4.81 -2.40
C PHE A 290 -14.45 -5.79 -3.40
N PRO A 291 -14.71 -5.67 -4.71
CA PRO A 291 -14.13 -6.54 -5.73
C PRO A 291 -12.69 -6.13 -6.06
N GLY A 292 -11.73 -6.59 -5.25
CA GLY A 292 -10.30 -6.39 -5.47
C GLY A 292 -9.49 -6.22 -4.18
N ASN A 293 -8.23 -5.84 -4.35
CA ASN A 293 -7.30 -5.54 -3.25
C ASN A 293 -7.17 -4.01 -3.02
N GLU A 294 -6.21 -3.62 -2.20
CA GLU A 294 -5.92 -2.21 -1.91
C GLU A 294 -5.48 -1.42 -3.15
N ALA A 295 -4.80 -2.03 -4.12
CA ALA A 295 -4.45 -1.38 -5.39
C ALA A 295 -5.69 -1.01 -6.21
N ASN A 296 -6.67 -1.91 -6.32
CA ASN A 296 -7.94 -1.62 -6.99
C ASN A 296 -8.74 -0.54 -6.24
N TYR A 297 -8.74 -0.60 -4.90
CA TYR A 297 -9.42 0.42 -4.09
C TYR A 297 -8.75 1.79 -4.22
N LEU A 298 -7.42 1.83 -4.24
CA LEU A 298 -6.61 3.04 -4.48
C LEU A 298 -6.95 3.63 -5.85
N ARG A 299 -6.95 2.81 -6.91
CA ARG A 299 -7.33 3.22 -8.26
C ARG A 299 -8.76 3.78 -8.32
N ALA A 300 -9.71 3.15 -7.64
CA ALA A 300 -11.09 3.61 -7.57
C ALA A 300 -11.23 4.95 -6.82
N GLN A 301 -10.46 5.17 -5.75
CA GLN A 301 -10.43 6.49 -5.09
C GLN A 301 -9.79 7.56 -5.98
N ILE A 302 -8.70 7.24 -6.68
CA ILE A 302 -8.04 8.15 -7.63
C ILE A 302 -9.03 8.60 -8.71
N ALA A 303 -9.77 7.67 -9.33
CA ALA A 303 -10.78 7.99 -10.34
C ALA A 303 -11.82 8.99 -9.81
N ARG A 304 -12.35 8.73 -8.61
CA ARG A 304 -13.38 9.57 -7.99
C ARG A 304 -12.86 10.96 -7.63
N ILE A 305 -11.64 11.04 -7.09
CA ILE A 305 -11.03 12.31 -6.70
C ILE A 305 -10.68 13.11 -7.96
N ALA A 306 -10.09 12.49 -8.97
CA ALA A 306 -9.75 13.14 -10.24
C ALA A 306 -11.00 13.76 -10.88
N ALA A 307 -12.07 12.98 -11.03
CA ALA A 307 -13.34 13.43 -11.59
C ALA A 307 -14.05 14.54 -10.79
N GLY A 308 -13.77 14.67 -9.49
CA GLY A 308 -14.42 15.66 -8.63
C GLY A 308 -13.57 16.87 -8.23
N THR A 309 -12.26 16.87 -8.53
CA THR A 309 -11.34 17.91 -8.02
C THR A 309 -10.37 18.46 -9.06
N HIS A 310 -10.28 17.84 -10.25
CA HIS A 310 -9.46 18.37 -11.33
C HIS A 310 -10.16 19.55 -11.99
N VAL A 311 -9.62 20.73 -11.71
CA VAL A 311 -10.19 22.00 -12.15
C VAL A 311 -9.16 22.86 -12.86
N SER A 312 -9.64 23.72 -13.74
CA SER A 312 -8.84 24.71 -14.46
C SER A 312 -9.54 26.07 -14.48
N PRO A 313 -8.81 27.18 -14.68
CA PRO A 313 -9.42 28.48 -14.85
C PRO A 313 -10.40 28.49 -16.02
N GLN A 314 -11.52 29.20 -15.86
CA GLN A 314 -12.52 29.34 -16.91
C GLN A 314 -11.92 29.98 -18.17
N GLY A 315 -12.14 29.36 -19.32
CA GLY A 315 -11.59 29.83 -20.61
C GLY A 315 -10.16 29.39 -20.89
N PHE A 316 -9.51 28.63 -19.99
CA PHE A 316 -8.20 28.03 -20.23
C PHE A 316 -8.26 26.88 -21.24
N PHE A 317 -9.32 26.09 -21.21
CA PHE A 317 -9.60 25.03 -22.18
C PHE A 317 -10.81 25.42 -23.05
N LEU A 318 -10.77 25.01 -24.32
CA LEU A 318 -11.89 25.09 -25.24
C LEU A 318 -12.31 23.67 -25.62
N ILE A 319 -13.62 23.43 -25.65
CA ILE A 319 -14.16 22.17 -26.13
C ILE A 319 -14.08 22.19 -27.66
N MET A 320 -13.49 21.16 -28.24
CA MET A 320 -13.55 20.93 -29.67
C MET A 320 -14.87 20.23 -29.95
N GLU A 321 -15.79 20.91 -30.64
CA GLU A 321 -16.95 20.24 -31.23
C GLU A 321 -16.42 19.54 -32.49
N GLU A 322 -16.17 18.23 -32.40
CA GLU A 322 -16.03 17.42 -33.61
C GLU A 322 -17.38 17.44 -34.34
N GLU A 323 -17.34 17.77 -35.64
CA GLU A 323 -18.53 17.81 -36.49
C GLU A 323 -19.21 16.44 -36.48
N ASP A 324 -20.49 16.42 -36.07
CA ASP A 324 -21.46 15.33 -36.15
C ASP A 324 -21.03 14.15 -37.05
N ASP A 325 -20.39 13.12 -36.47
CA ASP A 325 -20.37 11.80 -37.11
C ASP A 325 -21.73 11.15 -36.81
N GLU A 326 -22.52 11.00 -37.88
CA GLU A 326 -23.85 10.39 -37.90
C GLU A 326 -23.81 9.02 -37.16
N GLU A 327 -24.63 8.89 -36.10
CA GLU A 327 -24.97 7.67 -35.33
C GLU A 327 -24.34 7.44 -33.92
N GLY A 328 -23.67 8.41 -33.30
CA GLY A 328 -23.26 8.32 -31.88
C GLY A 328 -23.63 9.55 -31.05
N GLU A 329 -24.07 9.39 -29.79
CA GLU A 329 -24.18 10.52 -28.85
C GLU A 329 -22.83 11.23 -28.74
N ALA A 330 -22.79 12.52 -29.10
CA ALA A 330 -21.58 13.34 -29.07
C ALA A 330 -21.01 13.44 -27.65
N THR A 331 -20.05 12.59 -27.33
CA THR A 331 -19.24 12.70 -26.12
C THR A 331 -18.20 13.79 -26.37
N GLN A 332 -18.46 15.01 -25.88
CA GLN A 332 -17.52 16.14 -25.86
C GLN A 332 -16.30 15.80 -24.98
N ASP A 333 -15.40 14.98 -25.52
CA ASP A 333 -14.33 14.31 -24.77
C ASP A 333 -12.94 14.91 -25.01
N SER A 334 -12.83 15.75 -26.04
CA SER A 334 -11.60 16.42 -26.44
C SER A 334 -11.67 17.92 -26.12
N TYR A 335 -10.61 18.41 -25.49
CA TYR A 335 -10.43 19.82 -25.17
C TYR A 335 -9.00 20.23 -25.50
N ASP A 336 -8.85 21.46 -25.98
CA ASP A 336 -7.55 22.04 -26.34
C ASP A 336 -7.22 23.25 -25.48
N VAL A 337 -5.92 23.51 -25.31
CA VAL A 337 -5.41 24.68 -24.59
C VAL A 337 -5.72 25.94 -25.39
N ASN A 338 -6.41 26.89 -24.75
CA ASN A 338 -6.67 28.19 -25.34
C ASN A 338 -5.39 29.05 -25.34
N ASN A 339 -4.76 29.19 -26.51
CA ASN A 339 -3.56 30.01 -26.67
C ASN A 339 -3.80 31.52 -26.43
N ASP A 340 -5.05 31.99 -26.51
CA ASP A 340 -5.43 33.39 -26.31
C ASP A 340 -5.87 33.68 -24.85
N PHE A 341 -5.67 32.74 -23.92
CA PHE A 341 -6.07 32.93 -22.53
C PHE A 341 -5.25 34.04 -21.83
N GLU A 342 -5.93 35.11 -21.43
CA GLU A 342 -5.35 36.14 -20.57
C GLU A 342 -5.45 35.71 -19.10
N GLY A 343 -4.31 35.61 -18.42
CA GLY A 343 -4.24 35.16 -17.02
C GLY A 343 -5.11 36.00 -16.09
N ILE A 344 -5.95 35.31 -15.30
CA ILE A 344 -6.80 35.94 -14.28
C ILE A 344 -5.93 36.30 -13.06
N PRO A 345 -6.06 37.51 -12.48
CA PRO A 345 -5.32 37.87 -11.27
C PRO A 345 -5.63 36.91 -10.10
N PRO A 346 -4.63 36.51 -9.28
CA PRO A 346 -4.84 35.54 -8.20
C PRO A 346 -5.89 35.93 -7.16
N ALA A 347 -6.08 37.24 -6.93
CA ALA A 347 -7.10 37.74 -6.02
C ALA A 347 -8.52 37.43 -6.53
N GLU A 348 -8.78 37.59 -7.82
CA GLU A 348 -10.08 37.31 -8.43
C GLU A 348 -10.37 35.81 -8.46
N MET A 349 -9.35 34.99 -8.72
CA MET A 349 -9.45 33.53 -8.70
C MET A 349 -9.79 32.96 -7.32
N ALA A 350 -9.42 33.66 -6.25
CA ALA A 350 -9.69 33.25 -4.87
C ALA A 350 -11.06 33.74 -4.37
N GLU A 351 -11.64 34.77 -4.99
CA GLU A 351 -12.90 35.38 -4.56
C GLU A 351 -14.14 34.61 -5.04
N SER A 352 -14.11 34.00 -6.23
CA SER A 352 -15.27 33.30 -6.79
C SER A 352 -14.94 31.89 -7.26
N LEU A 353 -15.76 30.92 -6.86
CA LEU A 353 -15.71 29.56 -7.38
C LEU A 353 -16.14 29.47 -8.86
N SER A 354 -16.81 30.50 -9.39
CA SER A 354 -17.21 30.53 -10.81
C SER A 354 -16.03 30.66 -11.77
N THR A 355 -14.85 31.08 -11.30
CA THR A 355 -13.65 31.20 -12.14
C THR A 355 -12.98 29.86 -12.41
N TRP A 356 -13.43 28.78 -11.78
CA TRP A 356 -12.88 27.45 -11.89
C TRP A 356 -13.91 26.52 -12.52
N VAL A 357 -13.47 25.72 -13.49
CA VAL A 357 -14.28 24.75 -14.21
C VAL A 357 -13.67 23.35 -14.14
N HIS A 358 -14.50 22.31 -14.09
CA HIS A 358 -14.04 20.92 -14.16
C HIS A 358 -13.56 20.58 -15.56
N HIS A 359 -12.34 20.06 -15.71
CA HIS A 359 -11.79 19.63 -17.02
C HIS A 359 -11.70 18.11 -17.17
N VAL A 360 -12.17 17.36 -16.17
CA VAL A 360 -12.29 15.90 -16.24
C VAL A 360 -13.77 15.54 -16.25
N GLN A 361 -14.14 14.50 -17.00
CA GLN A 361 -15.50 14.01 -17.07
C GLN A 361 -16.01 13.55 -15.70
N HIS A 362 -17.30 13.79 -15.47
CA HIS A 362 -17.97 13.34 -14.25
C HIS A 362 -18.21 11.83 -14.28
N VAL A 363 -17.94 11.15 -13.17
CA VAL A 363 -18.26 9.73 -13.02
C VAL A 363 -19.69 9.57 -12.52
N LEU A 364 -20.56 9.00 -13.35
CA LEU A 364 -21.98 8.77 -13.08
C LEU A 364 -22.21 7.81 -11.88
N PRO A 365 -23.43 7.79 -11.28
CA PRO A 365 -23.82 6.79 -10.28
C PRO A 365 -23.55 5.35 -10.70
N GLN A 366 -23.72 5.03 -11.99
CA GLN A 366 -23.37 3.74 -12.60
C GLN A 366 -21.89 3.33 -12.44
N GLY A 367 -20.99 4.30 -12.21
CA GLY A 367 -19.54 4.07 -12.06
C GLY A 367 -18.75 4.19 -13.37
N ARG A 368 -19.39 4.70 -14.43
CA ARG A 368 -18.81 5.04 -15.74
C ARG A 368 -18.87 6.55 -15.97
N CYS A 369 -18.09 7.07 -16.92
CA CYS A 369 -18.21 8.45 -17.36
C CYS A 369 -19.31 8.62 -18.41
N THR A 370 -19.45 7.65 -19.30
CA THR A 370 -20.52 7.59 -20.30
C THR A 370 -21.57 6.58 -19.88
N TRP A 371 -22.84 7.00 -19.88
CA TRP A 371 -23.93 6.12 -19.49
C TRP A 371 -24.07 4.97 -20.49
N LEU A 372 -24.23 3.75 -20.00
CA LEU A 372 -24.50 2.59 -20.83
C LEU A 372 -25.86 2.01 -20.48
N ASN A 373 -26.73 1.93 -21.49
CA ASN A 373 -28.00 1.23 -21.37
C ASN A 373 -27.78 -0.29 -21.45
N LEU A 374 -27.75 -0.96 -20.30
CA LEU A 374 -27.59 -2.42 -20.21
C LEU A 374 -28.72 -3.18 -20.90
N ALA A 375 -29.92 -2.61 -20.99
CA ALA A 375 -31.07 -3.28 -21.60
C ALA A 375 -31.00 -3.29 -23.13
N LEU A 376 -30.39 -2.27 -23.74
CA LEU A 376 -30.12 -2.24 -25.18
C LEU A 376 -28.94 -3.16 -25.53
N LYS A 377 -27.85 -3.08 -24.77
CA LYS A 377 -26.68 -3.95 -25.00
C LYS A 377 -27.03 -5.44 -24.89
N ALA A 378 -27.84 -5.82 -23.91
CA ALA A 378 -28.29 -7.21 -23.76
C ALA A 378 -29.23 -7.68 -24.88
N LYS A 379 -29.90 -6.78 -25.61
CA LYS A 379 -30.67 -7.11 -26.81
C LYS A 379 -29.75 -7.29 -28.02
N GLU A 380 -28.79 -6.40 -28.20
CA GLU A 380 -27.79 -6.49 -29.28
C GLU A 380 -26.94 -7.78 -29.18
N GLU A 381 -26.47 -8.14 -27.97
CA GLU A 381 -25.74 -9.41 -27.75
C GLU A 381 -26.64 -10.65 -27.95
N ALA A 382 -27.96 -10.55 -27.70
CA ALA A 382 -28.90 -11.65 -27.88
C ALA A 382 -29.34 -11.85 -29.34
N ASP A 383 -29.27 -10.81 -30.17
CA ASP A 383 -29.60 -10.88 -31.60
C ASP A 383 -28.49 -11.54 -32.45
N GLU A 384 -27.25 -11.64 -31.92
CA GLU A 384 -26.13 -12.33 -32.58
C GLU A 384 -26.16 -13.87 -32.39
N ASP A 385 -26.79 -14.37 -31.32
CA ASP A 385 -26.92 -15.80 -30.99
C ASP A 385 -28.34 -16.33 -31.31
N GLU A 386 -28.61 -16.64 -32.59
CA GLU A 386 -29.78 -17.38 -33.14
C GLU A 386 -31.18 -17.20 -32.49
N GLU A 387 -32.08 -16.50 -33.20
CA GLU A 387 -33.56 -16.56 -33.14
C GLU A 387 -34.18 -16.86 -31.76
N VAL A 388 -34.16 -15.90 -30.84
CA VAL A 388 -35.01 -15.94 -29.64
C VAL A 388 -36.21 -15.02 -29.82
N GLU A 389 -37.42 -15.59 -29.68
CA GLU A 389 -38.71 -14.88 -29.74
C GLU A 389 -38.70 -13.61 -28.89
N GLU A 390 -39.21 -12.51 -29.48
CA GLU A 390 -39.42 -11.22 -28.81
C GLU A 390 -40.02 -11.42 -27.40
N PRO A 391 -39.33 -11.03 -26.31
CA PRO A 391 -39.97 -11.00 -25.02
C PRO A 391 -41.03 -9.89 -25.02
N ASP A 392 -42.30 -10.29 -24.84
CA ASP A 392 -43.55 -9.52 -24.87
C ASP A 392 -43.69 -8.40 -23.79
N GLU A 393 -42.58 -7.91 -23.21
CA GLU A 393 -42.59 -6.77 -22.30
C GLU A 393 -41.40 -5.87 -22.64
N GLU A 394 -41.66 -4.68 -23.20
CA GLU A 394 -40.69 -3.58 -23.23
C GLU A 394 -40.22 -3.35 -21.78
N PRO A 395 -38.98 -3.70 -21.40
CA PRO A 395 -38.51 -3.38 -20.06
C PRO A 395 -38.55 -1.86 -19.93
N ASP A 396 -39.14 -1.33 -18.85
CA ASP A 396 -39.11 0.11 -18.54
C ASP A 396 -37.68 0.62 -18.78
N GLU A 397 -37.49 1.40 -19.85
CA GLU A 397 -36.16 1.89 -20.20
C GLU A 397 -35.65 2.73 -19.04
N PRO A 398 -34.51 2.36 -18.42
CA PRO A 398 -33.97 3.15 -17.33
C PRO A 398 -33.66 4.55 -17.85
N GLU A 399 -34.11 5.59 -17.14
CA GLU A 399 -33.83 6.97 -17.51
C GLU A 399 -32.30 7.18 -17.61
N PRO A 400 -31.80 7.81 -18.69
CA PRO A 400 -30.38 8.02 -18.88
C PRO A 400 -29.80 8.87 -17.74
N GLU A 401 -28.73 8.39 -17.11
CA GLU A 401 -28.01 9.17 -16.12
C GLU A 401 -27.16 10.22 -16.84
N VAL A 402 -27.62 11.48 -16.86
CA VAL A 402 -26.88 12.59 -17.48
C VAL A 402 -26.10 13.34 -16.42
N GLY A 403 -24.77 13.33 -16.56
CA GLY A 403 -23.85 14.13 -15.75
C GLY A 403 -23.80 15.60 -16.20
N PRO A 404 -23.19 16.50 -15.40
CA PRO A 404 -22.91 17.86 -15.85
C PRO A 404 -21.94 17.83 -17.05
N PRO A 405 -22.08 18.76 -18.01
CA PRO A 405 -21.18 18.83 -19.17
C PRO A 405 -19.75 19.18 -18.74
N LEU A 406 -18.79 18.91 -19.64
CA LEU A 406 -17.40 19.31 -19.43
C LEU A 406 -17.30 20.84 -19.28
N LEU A 407 -16.31 21.30 -18.52
CA LEU A 407 -16.09 22.71 -18.21
C LEU A 407 -17.23 23.38 -17.42
N THR A 408 -17.98 22.60 -16.64
CA THR A 408 -18.96 23.14 -15.69
C THR A 408 -18.27 23.90 -14.54
N PRO A 409 -18.71 25.11 -14.17
CA PRO A 409 -18.14 25.88 -13.06
C PRO A 409 -18.38 25.25 -11.69
N LEU A 410 -17.39 25.37 -10.77
CA LEU A 410 -17.50 24.88 -9.39
C LEU A 410 -18.66 25.49 -8.59
N SER A 411 -19.15 26.67 -8.99
CA SER A 411 -20.30 27.29 -8.32
C SER A 411 -21.61 26.51 -8.52
N GLN A 412 -21.63 25.55 -9.45
CA GLN A 412 -22.79 24.68 -9.71
C GLN A 412 -22.69 23.33 -9.00
N ASP A 413 -21.59 23.06 -8.29
CA ASP A 413 -21.41 21.80 -7.56
C ASP A 413 -22.39 21.69 -6.38
N ALA A 414 -22.80 20.45 -6.09
CA ALA A 414 -23.61 20.14 -4.91
C ALA A 414 -22.75 20.30 -3.64
N GLY A 415 -23.16 21.22 -2.75
CA GLY A 415 -22.44 21.57 -1.51
C GLY A 415 -22.76 20.73 -0.28
#